data_AF-A0A1Z8NIJ3-F1
#
_entry.id   AF-A0A1Z8NIJ3-F1
#
_cell.length_a   1.000
_cell.length_b   1.000
_cell.length_c   1.000
_cell.angle_alpha   90.00
_cell.angle_beta   90.00
_cell.angle_gamma   90.00
#
_symmetry.space_group_name_H-M   'P 1'
#
loop_
_entity.id
_entity.type
_entity.pdbx_description
1 polymer ?
#
loop_
_entity_poly.entity_id
_entity_poly.type
_entity_poly.pdbx_seq_one_letter_code
_entity_poly.pdbx_strand_id
1 'polypeptide(L)'
;MRKGLCVFALGAILSSCGGGSAAEIDVKSIDSACGCAEAAAKIMGAQNDLAREMIALGEDAPEDDQKRILDVKESLKSKRKEIDKHCRGELSFRKVKEDCAALEELEKLKDEQKSLRRQM
;
A
#
# COMPACT_ATOMS: atom_id res chain seq x y z
N MET A 1 7.51 25.59 -26.16
CA MET A 1 7.52 24.16 -26.53
C MET A 1 8.52 23.41 -25.67
N ARG A 2 8.01 22.54 -24.80
CA ARG A 2 8.59 21.26 -24.33
C ARG A 2 7.53 20.62 -23.42
N LYS A 3 6.40 20.27 -24.04
CA LYS A 3 5.41 19.34 -23.48
C LYS A 3 5.98 17.96 -23.79
N GLY A 4 6.78 17.41 -22.88
CA GLY A 4 7.50 16.17 -23.12
C GLY A 4 7.55 15.36 -21.84
N LEU A 5 6.87 14.21 -21.90
CA LEU A 5 7.15 13.00 -21.13
C LEU A 5 7.13 13.10 -19.60
N CYS A 6 5.97 12.83 -19.00
CA CYS A 6 5.87 12.01 -17.78
C CYS A 6 4.75 10.96 -17.94
N VAL A 7 4.67 10.33 -19.12
CA VAL A 7 3.92 9.08 -19.30
C VAL A 7 4.93 7.97 -19.07
N PHE A 8 4.56 6.95 -18.28
CA PHE A 8 5.34 5.76 -17.86
C PHE A 8 5.90 5.74 -16.43
N ALA A 9 5.10 6.09 -15.42
CA ALA A 9 5.37 5.64 -14.04
C ALA A 9 4.28 4.71 -13.46
N LEU A 10 3.11 4.61 -14.07
CA LEU A 10 1.99 3.84 -13.52
C LEU A 10 2.12 2.31 -13.68
N GLY A 11 3.03 1.84 -14.53
CA GLY A 11 3.42 0.42 -14.58
C GLY A 11 4.48 0.05 -13.53
N ALA A 12 5.14 1.04 -12.92
CA ALA A 12 6.28 0.84 -12.02
C ALA A 12 5.89 0.86 -10.53
N ILE A 13 4.68 1.30 -10.19
CA ILE A 13 4.13 1.28 -8.82
C ILE A 13 4.03 -0.17 -8.30
N LEU A 14 3.85 -1.13 -9.23
CA LEU A 14 3.88 -2.56 -8.91
C LEU A 14 5.31 -3.15 -8.90
N SER A 15 6.34 -2.40 -9.29
CA SER A 15 7.67 -2.95 -9.56
C SER A 15 8.86 -2.18 -8.96
N SER A 16 8.66 -1.03 -8.30
CA SER A 16 9.77 -0.20 -7.83
C SER A 16 9.55 0.41 -6.45
N CYS A 17 9.27 -0.42 -5.44
CA CYS A 17 9.76 -0.15 -4.07
C CYS A 17 9.69 -1.42 -3.21
N GLY A 18 10.73 -2.27 -3.26
CA GLY A 18 11.21 -3.05 -2.11
C GLY A 18 10.30 -4.08 -1.40
N GLY A 19 9.11 -4.40 -1.87
CA GLY A 19 8.27 -5.44 -1.26
C GLY A 19 7.11 -5.79 -2.17
N GLY A 20 6.93 -7.09 -2.48
CA GLY A 20 5.98 -7.59 -3.49
C GLY A 20 4.61 -6.90 -3.49
N SER A 21 4.04 -6.77 -4.69
CA SER A 21 2.83 -5.98 -4.93
C SER A 21 1.71 -6.40 -3.98
N ALA A 22 1.01 -5.44 -3.39
CA ALA A 22 -0.15 -5.72 -2.54
C ALA A 22 -1.22 -6.59 -3.25
N ALA A 23 -1.27 -6.54 -4.58
CA ALA A 23 -2.14 -7.39 -5.41
C ALA A 23 -1.75 -8.89 -5.39
N GLU A 24 -0.50 -9.23 -5.09
CA GLU A 24 0.06 -10.58 -5.08
C GLU A 24 -0.07 -11.28 -3.71
N ILE A 25 -0.66 -10.60 -2.71
CA ILE A 25 -0.86 -11.20 -1.38
C ILE A 25 -1.90 -12.32 -1.50
N ASP A 26 -1.44 -13.57 -1.42
CA ASP A 26 -2.30 -14.73 -1.18
C ASP A 26 -2.73 -14.73 0.29
N VAL A 27 -3.91 -14.16 0.55
CA VAL A 27 -4.42 -14.00 1.92
C VAL A 27 -4.68 -15.36 2.57
N LYS A 28 -5.03 -16.39 1.79
CA LYS A 28 -5.40 -17.70 2.32
C LYS A 28 -4.20 -18.48 2.83
N SER A 29 -3.00 -18.20 2.32
CA SER A 29 -1.76 -18.84 2.76
C SER A 29 -1.19 -18.23 4.03
N ILE A 30 -1.78 -17.14 4.56
CA ILE A 30 -1.30 -16.50 5.79
C ILE A 30 -1.81 -17.27 7.00
N ASP A 31 -0.91 -17.90 7.73
CA ASP A 31 -1.23 -18.77 8.87
C ASP A 31 -0.65 -18.27 10.20
N SER A 32 0.02 -17.11 10.20
CA SER A 32 0.66 -16.53 11.37
C SER A 32 0.33 -15.05 11.57
N ALA A 33 0.38 -14.60 12.83
CA ALA A 33 0.19 -13.20 13.16
C ALA A 33 1.28 -12.30 12.55
N CYS A 34 2.51 -12.80 12.41
CA CYS A 34 3.59 -12.06 11.74
C CYS A 34 3.38 -12.00 10.22
N GLY A 35 2.93 -13.09 9.57
CA GLY A 35 2.54 -13.04 8.15
C GLY A 35 1.39 -12.05 7.89
N CYS A 36 0.47 -11.92 8.85
CA CYS A 36 -0.56 -10.87 8.82
C CYS A 36 0.02 -9.46 9.01
N ALA A 37 1.09 -9.29 9.79
CA ALA A 37 1.81 -8.03 9.90
C ALA A 37 2.51 -7.67 8.58
N GLU A 38 3.15 -8.63 7.92
CA GLU A 38 3.77 -8.45 6.60
C GLU A 38 2.76 -8.07 5.52
N ALA A 39 1.62 -8.77 5.48
CA ALA A 39 0.55 -8.46 4.55
C ALA A 39 -0.01 -7.04 4.79
N ALA A 40 -0.19 -6.66 6.05
CA ALA A 40 -0.60 -5.31 6.40
C ALA A 40 0.46 -4.26 6.02
N ALA A 41 1.76 -4.56 6.18
CA ALA A 41 2.86 -3.69 5.78
C ALA A 41 2.84 -3.45 4.27
N LYS A 42 2.73 -4.52 3.46
CA LYS A 42 2.64 -4.42 1.99
C LYS A 42 1.46 -3.57 1.53
N ILE A 43 0.28 -3.74 2.14
CA ILE A 43 -0.89 -2.89 1.83
C ILE A 43 -0.65 -1.43 2.19
N MET A 44 -0.05 -1.17 3.35
CA MET A 44 0.22 0.19 3.79
C MET A 44 1.30 0.86 2.93
N GLY A 45 2.35 0.14 2.53
CA GLY A 45 3.35 0.60 1.57
C GLY A 45 2.72 1.01 0.24
N ALA A 46 1.90 0.12 -0.35
CA ALA A 46 1.20 0.45 -1.59
C ALA A 46 0.23 1.64 -1.46
N GLN A 47 -0.36 1.86 -0.28
CA GLN A 47 -1.17 3.05 -0.02
C GLN A 47 -0.32 4.33 0.08
N ASN A 48 0.86 4.25 0.67
CA ASN A 48 1.79 5.38 0.74
C ASN A 48 2.32 5.72 -0.64
N ASP A 49 2.67 4.74 -1.46
CA ASP A 49 3.12 4.95 -2.84
C ASP A 49 2.02 5.62 -3.68
N LEU A 50 0.78 5.13 -3.60
CA LEU A 50 -0.36 5.78 -4.26
C LEU A 50 -0.57 7.23 -3.78
N ALA A 51 -0.37 7.50 -2.49
CA ALA A 51 -0.49 8.85 -1.94
C ALA A 51 0.64 9.77 -2.44
N ARG A 52 1.88 9.27 -2.54
CA ARG A 52 3.01 10.03 -3.14
C ARG A 52 2.71 10.40 -4.58
N GLU A 53 2.10 9.50 -5.34
CA GLU A 53 1.70 9.78 -6.71
C GLU A 53 0.57 10.79 -6.81
N MET A 54 -0.45 10.70 -5.97
CA MET A 54 -1.50 11.72 -5.89
C MET A 54 -0.89 13.10 -5.64
N ILE A 55 0.06 13.20 -4.69
CA ILE A 55 0.78 14.45 -4.41
C ILE A 55 1.59 14.90 -5.64
N ALA A 56 2.28 13.98 -6.31
CA ALA A 56 3.12 14.29 -7.46
C ALA A 56 2.32 14.72 -8.71
N LEU A 57 1.13 14.15 -8.91
CA LEU A 57 0.24 14.50 -10.01
C LEU A 57 -0.48 15.84 -9.76
N GLY A 58 -0.72 16.19 -8.49
CA GLY A 58 -1.39 17.42 -8.10
C GLY A 58 -2.89 17.43 -8.43
N GLU A 59 -3.56 18.54 -8.11
CA GLU A 59 -5.02 18.66 -8.26
C GLU A 59 -5.48 18.71 -9.73
N ASP A 60 -4.57 19.09 -10.64
CA ASP A 60 -4.83 19.19 -12.08
C ASP A 60 -4.51 17.89 -12.85
N ALA A 61 -4.40 16.76 -12.14
CA ALA A 61 -4.16 15.46 -12.75
C ALA A 61 -5.19 15.17 -13.86
N PRO A 62 -4.80 14.67 -15.04
CA PRO A 62 -5.74 14.36 -16.10
C PRO A 62 -6.71 13.26 -15.67
N GLU A 63 -7.94 13.27 -16.20
CA GLU A 63 -9.02 12.35 -15.81
C GLU A 63 -8.61 10.87 -15.90
N ASP A 64 -7.78 10.51 -16.89
CA ASP A 64 -7.25 9.16 -17.04
C ASP A 64 -6.35 8.74 -15.87
N ASP A 65 -5.54 9.67 -15.34
CA ASP A 65 -4.72 9.43 -14.14
C ASP A 65 -5.59 9.33 -12.89
N GLN A 66 -6.57 10.23 -12.75
CA GLN A 66 -7.51 10.18 -11.62
C GLN A 66 -8.28 8.86 -11.58
N LYS A 67 -8.76 8.39 -12.74
CA LYS A 67 -9.48 7.11 -12.86
C LYS A 67 -8.58 5.93 -12.48
N ARG A 68 -7.34 5.89 -12.98
CA ARG A 68 -6.37 4.84 -12.62
C ARG A 68 -6.10 4.82 -11.12
N ILE A 69 -5.90 5.98 -10.51
CA ILE A 69 -5.68 6.12 -9.07
C ILE A 69 -6.88 5.59 -8.27
N LEU A 70 -8.10 5.91 -8.71
CA LEU A 70 -9.33 5.39 -8.10
C LEU A 70 -9.42 3.87 -8.19
N ASP A 71 -9.15 3.30 -9.37
CA ASP A 71 -9.16 1.84 -9.58
C ASP A 71 -8.15 1.13 -8.66
N VAL A 72 -6.92 1.64 -8.56
CA VAL A 72 -5.88 1.12 -7.67
C VAL A 72 -6.31 1.25 -6.20
N LYS A 73 -6.86 2.41 -5.80
CA LYS A 73 -7.37 2.65 -4.44
C LYS A 73 -8.47 1.66 -4.06
N GLU A 74 -9.40 1.39 -4.96
CA GLU A 74 -10.47 0.41 -4.74
C GLU A 74 -9.94 -1.01 -4.61
N SER A 75 -8.99 -1.39 -5.46
CA SER A 75 -8.30 -2.69 -5.39
C SER A 75 -7.58 -2.87 -4.04
N LEU A 76 -6.78 -1.88 -3.62
CA LEU A 76 -6.10 -1.90 -2.33
C LEU A 76 -7.09 -1.96 -1.16
N LYS A 77 -8.22 -1.24 -1.25
CA LYS A 77 -9.28 -1.26 -0.23
C LYS A 77 -9.94 -2.63 -0.14
N SER A 78 -10.20 -3.28 -1.27
CA SER A 78 -10.75 -4.64 -1.31
C SER A 78 -9.78 -5.64 -0.67
N LYS A 79 -8.51 -5.60 -1.10
CA LYS A 79 -7.47 -6.50 -0.56
C LYS A 79 -7.23 -6.27 0.93
N ARG A 80 -7.23 -5.01 1.38
CA ARG A 80 -7.16 -4.68 2.81
C ARG A 80 -8.31 -5.32 3.59
N LYS A 81 -9.54 -5.26 3.08
CA LYS A 81 -10.69 -5.90 3.75
C LYS A 81 -10.55 -7.42 3.81
N GLU A 82 -10.01 -8.03 2.76
CA GLU A 82 -9.72 -9.47 2.71
C GLU A 82 -8.73 -9.86 3.83
N ILE A 83 -7.60 -9.14 3.91
CA ILE A 83 -6.58 -9.31 4.96
C ILE A 83 -7.18 -9.03 6.34
N ASP A 84 -7.90 -7.92 6.52
CA ASP A 84 -8.54 -7.56 7.79
C ASP A 84 -9.58 -8.59 8.24
N LYS A 85 -10.18 -9.36 7.32
CA LYS A 85 -11.13 -10.44 7.65
C LYS A 85 -10.40 -11.72 8.05
N HIS A 86 -9.33 -12.05 7.35
CA HIS A 86 -8.52 -13.24 7.59
C HIS A 86 -7.63 -13.11 8.85
N CYS A 87 -6.96 -11.98 8.99
CA CYS A 87 -6.04 -11.62 10.07
C CYS A 87 -6.75 -11.12 11.33
N ARG A 88 -7.77 -11.86 11.80
CA ARG A 88 -8.49 -11.58 13.06
C ARG A 88 -8.17 -12.63 14.12
N GLY A 89 -8.58 -12.35 15.35
CA GLY A 89 -8.40 -13.28 16.46
C GLY A 89 -6.92 -13.54 16.73
N GLU A 90 -6.51 -14.80 16.68
CA GLU A 90 -5.12 -15.23 16.90
C GLU A 90 -4.17 -14.83 15.77
N LEU A 91 -4.67 -14.65 14.54
CA LEU A 91 -3.88 -14.17 13.40
C LEU A 91 -3.75 -12.65 13.36
N SER A 92 -4.34 -11.92 14.31
CA SER A 92 -4.21 -10.47 14.35
C SER A 92 -2.76 -10.06 14.55
N PHE A 93 -2.23 -9.21 13.67
CA PHE A 93 -0.88 -8.66 13.83
C PHE A 93 -0.70 -7.89 15.15
N ARG A 94 -1.80 -7.45 15.79
CA ARG A 94 -1.77 -6.81 17.13
C ARG A 94 -1.45 -7.79 18.26
N LYS A 95 -1.56 -9.09 18.01
CA LYS A 95 -1.25 -10.15 18.96
C LYS A 95 0.10 -10.81 18.71
N VAL A 96 0.90 -10.27 17.79
CA VAL A 96 2.28 -10.74 17.58
C VAL A 96 3.03 -10.65 18.91
N LYS A 97 3.45 -11.80 19.43
CA LYS A 97 4.24 -11.94 20.67
C LYS A 97 5.72 -12.16 20.41
N GLU A 98 6.08 -12.43 19.15
CA GLU A 98 7.44 -12.71 18.69
C GLU A 98 8.04 -11.45 18.05
N ASP A 99 9.37 -11.36 18.01
CA ASP A 99 10.06 -10.30 17.24
C ASP A 99 9.76 -10.49 15.74
N CYS A 100 8.82 -9.69 15.24
CA CYS A 100 8.40 -9.68 13.85
C CYS A 100 8.89 -8.38 13.21
N ALA A 101 9.86 -8.48 12.30
CA ALA A 101 10.43 -7.33 11.60
C ALA A 101 9.38 -6.47 10.88
N ALA A 102 8.26 -7.08 10.44
CA ALA A 102 7.17 -6.37 9.81
C ALA A 102 6.42 -5.40 10.74
N LEU A 103 6.52 -5.54 12.06
CA LEU A 103 5.96 -4.56 13.00
C LEU A 103 6.72 -3.24 12.96
N GLU A 104 8.06 -3.28 12.95
CA GLU A 104 8.88 -2.07 12.81
C GLU A 104 8.61 -1.39 11.46
N GLU A 105 8.50 -2.17 10.39
CA GLU A 105 8.17 -1.65 9.06
C GLU A 105 6.78 -1.02 9.04
N LEU A 106 5.79 -1.66 9.66
CA LEU A 106 4.46 -1.09 9.83
C LEU A 106 4.47 0.24 10.59
N GLU A 107 5.34 0.42 11.58
CA GLU A 107 5.46 1.69 12.30
C GLU A 107 6.05 2.79 11.41
N LYS A 108 7.13 2.49 10.69
CA LYS A 108 7.72 3.42 9.70
C LYS A 108 6.68 3.84 8.66
N LEU A 109 5.94 2.87 8.11
CA LEU A 109 4.89 3.13 7.12
C LEU A 109 3.73 3.96 7.69
N LYS A 110 3.38 3.80 8.97
CA LYS A 110 2.37 4.65 9.63
C LYS A 110 2.85 6.09 9.76
N ASP A 111 4.10 6.30 10.16
CA ASP A 111 4.66 7.64 10.32
C ASP A 111 4.82 8.33 8.98
N GLU A 112 5.22 7.58 7.96
CA GLU A 112 5.23 8.06 6.59
C GLU A 112 3.82 8.42 6.11
N GLN A 113 2.81 7.57 6.34
CA GLN A 113 1.43 7.87 5.98
C GLN A 113 0.93 9.16 6.64
N LYS A 114 1.31 9.41 7.91
CA LYS A 114 0.98 10.67 8.59
C LYS A 114 1.66 11.86 7.92
N SER A 115 2.91 11.71 7.47
CA SER A 115 3.64 12.75 6.74
C SER A 115 2.97 13.08 5.40
N LEU A 116 2.62 12.06 4.62
CA LEU A 116 1.93 12.22 3.32
C LEU A 116 0.59 12.91 3.47
N ARG A 117 -0.18 12.58 4.51
CA ARG A 117 -1.45 13.26 4.83
C ARG A 117 -1.32 14.74 5.19
N ARG A 118 -0.12 15.22 5.54
CA ARG A 118 0.13 16.66 5.79
C ARG A 118 0.52 17.40 4.52
N GLN A 119 0.88 16.67 3.45
CA GLN A 119 1.33 17.22 2.17
C GLN A 119 0.21 17.27 1.13
N MET A 120 -0.80 16.42 1.28
CA MET A 120 -2.11 16.54 0.62
C MET A 120 -2.95 17.61 1.33
#